data_AF-A0A7X7PF40-F1
#
_entry.id   AF-A0A7X7PF40-F1
#
_cell.length_a   1.000
_cell.length_b   1.000
_cell.length_c   1.000
_cell.angle_alpha   90.00
_cell.angle_beta   90.00
_cell.angle_gamma   90.00
#
_symmetry.space_group_name_H-M   'P 1'
#
loop_
_entity.id
_entity.type
_entity.pdbx_description
1 polymer ?
#
loop_
_entity_poly.entity_id
_entity_poly.type
_entity_poly.pdbx_seq_one_letter_code
_entity_poly.pdbx_strand_id
1 'polypeptide(L)'
;MKPVSWSDVLARLEGRRLAWVLTALSIFLVLAWARQIQAGYLAAATLTTGAAALVARREGASPFLYAALAAVAIALLAGLDAGRRFRAIEHDWDTIVREQEAALTRQLERRMESALKRARTAVDLASQAALRASPGSALFQQLESVRERTGIDALALFTHGGDLLAWAGDHRGSLPESVRRVQSGTHFAERPLYSYLYVSKPVGGNRQHVVAAMLMETGLVQDHGAISFTGSFEERTGARPVFRSGGGVDADWVLVEGTDTIVHARFERMTQAQAREQVEQSVQRIAVTAGLLAFILLAIGMARAQPTARWPSALPLLLAVPALLLAPIGPAFDQNVLFSPLYFLLPGVDATLGTVLLLLLPLASLTATVRLPVQKRNTRLLLLAGAAAVAIGYTAGLRLLLSAAAQQLMTTSGALWFGLQIALVLLLTMITALAMPQRPPLTVP
;
A
#
# COMPACT_ATOMS: atom_id res chain seq x y z
N MET A 1 0.97 56.63 -26.70
CA MET A 1 1.69 55.38 -26.39
C MET A 1 2.83 55.72 -25.44
N LYS A 2 2.78 55.29 -24.16
CA LYS A 2 3.90 55.52 -23.24
C LYS A 2 5.07 54.61 -23.68
N PRO A 3 6.31 55.11 -23.77
CA PRO A 3 7.45 54.27 -24.09
C PRO A 3 7.60 53.22 -22.98
N VAL A 4 7.52 51.95 -23.37
CA VAL A 4 7.79 50.84 -22.45
C VAL A 4 9.28 50.89 -22.14
N SER A 5 9.64 51.21 -20.90
CA SER A 5 11.03 51.20 -20.45
C SER A 5 11.55 49.77 -20.48
N TRP A 6 12.65 49.53 -21.20
CA TRP A 6 13.31 48.23 -21.24
C TRP A 6 13.79 47.74 -19.86
N SER A 7 14.01 48.66 -18.89
CA SER A 7 14.32 48.32 -17.50
C SER A 7 13.18 47.58 -16.81
N ASP A 8 11.95 47.99 -17.04
CA ASP A 8 10.76 47.40 -16.40
C ASP A 8 10.46 46.02 -16.99
N VAL A 9 10.78 45.82 -18.28
CA VAL A 9 10.66 44.52 -18.94
C VAL A 9 11.69 43.53 -18.38
N LEU A 10 12.95 43.96 -18.20
CA LEU A 10 13.99 43.12 -17.62
C LEU A 10 13.70 42.77 -16.16
N ALA A 11 13.27 43.74 -15.34
CA ALA A 11 12.91 43.51 -13.94
C ALA A 11 11.74 42.51 -13.79
N ARG A 12 10.71 42.59 -14.65
CA ARG A 12 9.61 41.62 -14.68
C ARG A 12 10.05 40.23 -15.14
N LEU A 13 10.98 40.14 -16.09
CA LEU A 13 11.56 38.86 -16.53
C LEU A 13 12.36 38.19 -15.40
N GLU A 14 13.09 38.96 -14.61
CA GLU A 14 13.80 38.49 -13.42
C GLU A 14 12.82 38.05 -12.32
N GLY A 15 11.77 38.84 -12.05
CA GLY A 15 10.72 38.49 -11.10
C GLY A 15 9.98 37.20 -11.48
N ARG A 16 9.67 37.00 -12.76
CA ARG A 16 9.06 35.75 -13.24
C ARG A 16 9.98 34.55 -13.03
N ARG A 17 11.27 34.66 -13.36
CA ARG A 17 12.26 33.59 -13.14
C ARG A 17 12.38 33.24 -11.65
N LEU A 18 12.38 34.25 -10.78
CA LEU A 18 12.41 34.05 -9.34
C LEU A 18 11.21 33.22 -8.86
N ALA A 19 10.01 33.46 -9.38
CA ALA A 19 8.83 32.67 -9.02
C ALA A 19 8.97 31.18 -9.38
N TRP A 20 9.55 30.85 -10.55
CA TRP A 20 9.84 29.47 -10.95
C TRP A 20 10.86 28.80 -10.03
N VAL A 21 11.95 29.52 -9.72
CA VAL A 21 13.02 29.01 -8.83
C VAL A 21 12.49 28.76 -7.42
N LEU A 22 11.74 29.71 -6.85
CA LEU A 22 11.14 29.55 -5.52
C LEU A 22 10.14 28.39 -5.48
N THR A 23 9.37 28.19 -6.54
CA THR A 23 8.43 27.05 -6.63
C THR A 23 9.18 25.71 -6.71
N ALA A 24 10.25 25.64 -7.52
CA ALA A 24 11.10 24.44 -7.58
C ALA A 24 11.74 24.13 -6.22
N LEU A 25 12.29 25.14 -5.55
CA LEU A 25 12.85 25.01 -4.20
C LEU A 25 11.80 24.51 -3.21
N SER A 26 10.58 25.05 -3.29
CA SER A 26 9.49 24.62 -2.42
C SER A 26 9.10 23.16 -2.62
N ILE A 27 9.08 22.68 -3.86
CA ILE A 27 8.85 21.26 -4.18
C ILE A 27 9.95 20.40 -3.55
N PHE A 28 11.23 20.77 -3.71
CA PHE A 28 12.33 20.03 -3.10
C PHE A 28 12.25 20.00 -1.57
N LEU A 29 11.88 21.11 -0.92
CA LEU A 29 11.72 21.18 0.52
C LEU A 29 10.56 20.30 1.01
N VAL A 30 9.44 20.25 0.28
CA VAL A 30 8.33 19.32 0.60
C VAL A 30 8.76 17.86 0.45
N LEU A 31 9.50 17.51 -0.60
CA LEU A 31 9.98 16.14 -0.79
C LEU A 31 11.02 15.75 0.27
N ALA A 32 11.93 16.67 0.62
CA ALA A 32 12.88 16.49 1.71
C ALA A 32 12.18 16.34 3.07
N TRP A 33 11.13 17.13 3.32
CA TRP A 33 10.27 16.98 4.48
C TRP A 33 9.59 15.61 4.48
N ALA A 34 8.99 15.17 3.38
CA ALA A 34 8.35 13.85 3.31
C ALA A 34 9.34 12.72 3.64
N ARG A 35 10.60 12.86 3.21
CA ARG A 35 11.66 11.88 3.48
C ARG A 35 12.10 11.84 4.94
N GLN A 36 12.25 12.99 5.60
CA GLN A 36 12.83 13.08 6.94
C GLN A 36 11.83 13.35 8.07
N ILE A 37 10.60 13.77 7.73
CA ILE A 37 9.52 14.15 8.64
C ILE A 37 9.97 15.21 9.68
N GLN A 38 10.88 16.11 9.31
CA GLN A 38 11.39 17.17 10.19
C GLN A 38 10.64 18.50 10.01
N ALA A 39 10.21 19.10 11.11
CA ALA A 39 9.45 20.36 11.11
C ALA A 39 10.18 21.52 10.39
N GLY A 40 11.53 21.55 10.43
CA GLY A 40 12.33 22.58 9.78
C GLY A 40 12.12 22.66 8.26
N TYR A 41 12.07 21.52 7.56
CA TYR A 41 11.81 21.50 6.12
C TYR A 41 10.39 21.95 5.78
N LEU A 42 9.39 21.59 6.59
CA LEU A 42 8.01 22.01 6.38
C LEU A 42 7.83 23.52 6.57
N ALA A 43 8.48 24.09 7.58
CA ALA A 43 8.48 25.53 7.82
C ALA A 43 9.16 26.29 6.66
N ALA A 44 10.33 25.81 6.23
CA ALA A 44 11.03 26.38 5.08
C ALA A 44 10.18 26.30 3.80
N ALA A 45 9.55 25.15 3.52
CA ALA A 45 8.67 24.95 2.38
C ALA A 45 7.46 25.90 2.41
N THR A 46 6.89 26.15 3.58
CA THR A 46 5.76 27.07 3.77
C THR A 46 6.17 28.50 3.43
N LEU A 47 7.32 28.96 3.96
CA LEU A 47 7.86 30.29 3.69
C LEU A 47 8.20 30.46 2.20
N THR A 48 8.84 29.46 1.57
CA THR A 48 9.19 29.52 0.15
C THR A 48 7.95 29.49 -0.75
N THR A 49 6.92 28.72 -0.39
CA THR A 49 5.63 28.70 -1.12
C THR A 49 4.95 30.06 -1.04
N GLY A 50 4.91 30.67 0.15
CA GLY A 50 4.34 32.00 0.36
C GLY A 50 5.06 33.08 -0.46
N ALA A 51 6.39 33.07 -0.44
CA ALA A 51 7.20 33.96 -1.25
C ALA A 51 6.97 33.75 -2.76
N ALA A 52 6.95 32.49 -3.21
CA ALA A 52 6.68 32.15 -4.61
C ALA A 52 5.30 32.64 -5.07
N ALA A 53 4.26 32.46 -4.23
CA ALA A 53 2.90 32.92 -4.53
C ALA A 53 2.79 34.45 -4.60
N LEU A 54 3.47 35.17 -3.70
CA LEU A 54 3.50 36.64 -3.72
C LEU A 54 4.17 37.18 -5.00
N VAL A 55 5.32 36.61 -5.38
CA VAL A 55 6.03 36.99 -6.61
C VAL A 55 5.19 36.62 -7.84
N ALA A 56 4.60 35.42 -7.87
CA ALA A 56 3.73 34.96 -8.96
C ALA A 56 2.51 35.88 -9.17
N ARG A 57 1.89 36.32 -8.07
CA ARG A 57 0.76 37.25 -8.08
C ARG A 57 1.15 38.64 -8.59
N ARG A 58 2.31 39.16 -8.17
CA ARG A 58 2.82 40.47 -8.62
C ARG A 58 3.14 40.50 -10.11
N GLU A 59 3.73 39.43 -10.62
CA GLU A 59 4.26 39.38 -12.00
C GLU A 59 3.27 38.81 -13.04
N GLY A 60 2.06 38.42 -12.61
CA GLY A 60 1.05 37.81 -13.47
C GLY A 60 1.53 36.49 -14.07
N ALA A 61 1.77 35.49 -13.22
CA ALA A 61 2.30 34.20 -13.61
C ALA A 61 1.33 33.33 -14.44
N SER A 62 1.87 32.25 -15.03
CA SER A 62 1.11 31.29 -15.81
C SER A 62 0.17 30.44 -14.93
N PRO A 63 -0.95 29.93 -15.48
CA PRO A 63 -1.85 29.05 -14.73
C PRO A 63 -1.15 27.77 -14.23
N PHE A 64 -0.15 27.27 -14.97
CA PHE A 64 0.64 26.12 -14.55
C PHE A 64 1.45 26.36 -13.27
N LEU A 65 1.98 27.58 -13.08
CA LEU A 65 2.69 27.93 -11.86
C LEU A 65 1.74 27.96 -10.66
N TYR A 66 0.55 28.53 -10.82
CA TYR A 66 -0.47 28.52 -9.76
C TYR A 66 -0.95 27.11 -9.43
N ALA A 67 -1.14 26.25 -10.45
CA ALA A 67 -1.50 24.86 -10.24
C ALA A 67 -0.39 24.09 -9.50
N ALA A 68 0.89 24.34 -9.82
CA ALA A 68 2.02 23.77 -9.09
C ALA A 68 2.05 24.24 -7.63
N LEU A 69 1.84 25.53 -7.37
CA LEU A 69 1.76 26.07 -6.02
C LEU A 69 0.57 25.51 -5.23
N ALA A 70 -0.58 25.30 -5.87
CA ALA A 70 -1.73 24.67 -5.24
C ALA A 70 -1.45 23.21 -4.87
N ALA A 71 -0.77 22.46 -5.73
CA ALA A 71 -0.33 21.10 -5.43
C ALA A 71 0.67 21.07 -4.26
N VAL A 72 1.64 22.00 -4.21
CA VAL A 72 2.53 22.15 -3.05
C VAL A 72 1.72 22.48 -1.78
N ALA A 73 0.72 23.35 -1.87
CA ALA A 73 -0.13 23.70 -0.72
C ALA A 73 -0.90 22.48 -0.16
N ILE A 74 -1.37 21.56 -1.02
CA ILE A 74 -1.98 20.30 -0.57
C ILE A 74 -1.00 19.49 0.27
N ALA A 75 0.26 19.37 -0.17
CA ALA A 75 1.29 18.66 0.60
C ALA A 75 1.60 19.35 1.94
N LEU A 76 1.63 20.68 1.99
CA LEU A 76 1.83 21.44 3.22
C LEU A 76 0.67 21.23 4.20
N LEU A 77 -0.58 21.23 3.72
CA LEU A 77 -1.76 20.95 4.55
C LEU A 77 -1.73 19.52 5.12
N ALA A 78 -1.32 18.55 4.31
CA ALA A 78 -1.09 17.19 4.78
C ALA A 78 -0.01 17.14 5.89
N GLY A 79 1.05 17.94 5.79
CA GLY A 79 2.06 18.04 6.84
C GLY A 79 1.60 18.68 8.13
N LEU A 80 0.73 19.70 8.05
CA LEU A 80 0.10 20.29 9.24
C LEU A 80 -0.87 19.31 9.92
N ASP A 81 -1.59 18.50 9.13
CA ASP A 81 -2.42 17.42 9.66
C ASP A 81 -1.58 16.32 10.32
N ALA A 82 -0.50 15.91 9.67
CA ALA A 82 0.47 14.95 10.21
C ALA A 82 1.03 15.41 11.56
N GLY A 83 1.45 16.67 11.67
CA GLY A 83 1.96 17.23 12.92
C GLY A 83 0.93 17.22 14.05
N ARG A 84 -0.36 17.38 13.75
CA ARG A 84 -1.44 17.22 14.74
C ARG A 84 -1.60 15.76 15.16
N ARG A 85 -1.62 14.83 14.21
CA ARG A 85 -1.72 13.39 14.49
C ARG A 85 -0.52 12.84 15.27
N PHE A 86 0.70 13.25 14.94
CA PHE A 86 1.89 12.83 15.67
C PHE A 86 1.86 13.31 17.12
N ARG A 87 1.45 14.56 17.37
CA ARG A 87 1.29 15.06 18.75
C ARG A 87 0.22 14.30 19.51
N ALA A 88 -0.92 14.01 18.89
CA ALA A 88 -1.97 13.19 19.50
C ALA A 88 -1.48 11.77 19.82
N ILE A 89 -0.74 11.13 18.90
CA ILE A 89 -0.12 9.82 19.14
C ILE A 89 0.90 9.89 20.29
N GLU A 90 1.63 10.98 20.44
CA GLU A 90 2.65 11.13 21.47
C GLU A 90 2.06 11.42 22.86
N HIS A 91 1.02 12.25 22.94
CA HIS A 91 0.49 12.77 24.21
C HIS A 91 -0.81 12.10 24.66
N ASP A 92 -1.63 11.62 23.71
CA ASP A 92 -2.98 11.10 23.97
C ASP A 92 -3.11 9.60 23.62
N TRP A 93 -1.98 8.89 23.49
CA TRP A 93 -1.92 7.49 23.05
C TRP A 93 -2.90 6.59 23.81
N ASP A 94 -2.89 6.65 25.13
CA ASP A 94 -3.76 5.81 25.97
C ASP A 94 -5.24 6.07 25.71
N THR A 95 -5.61 7.31 25.40
CA THR A 95 -6.99 7.67 25.07
C THR A 95 -7.36 7.15 23.69
N ILE A 96 -6.49 7.31 22.69
CA ILE A 96 -6.68 6.79 21.33
C ILE A 96 -6.86 5.27 21.36
N VAL A 97 -5.99 4.55 22.06
CA VAL A 97 -6.06 3.09 22.21
C VAL A 97 -7.37 2.68 22.88
N ARG A 98 -7.72 3.29 24.02
CA ARG A 98 -8.97 2.96 24.73
C ARG A 98 -10.22 3.18 23.87
N GLU A 99 -10.29 4.30 23.14
CA GLU A 99 -11.43 4.59 22.28
C GLU A 99 -11.53 3.59 21.12
N GLN A 100 -10.40 3.26 20.50
CA GLN A 100 -10.32 2.29 19.43
C GLN A 100 -10.67 0.88 19.91
N GLU A 101 -10.07 0.41 21.01
CA GLU A 101 -10.37 -0.87 21.64
C GLU A 101 -11.86 -0.96 22.00
N ALA A 102 -12.43 0.08 22.64
CA ALA A 102 -13.85 0.09 22.98
C ALA A 102 -14.76 0.05 21.73
N ALA A 103 -14.35 0.70 20.63
CA ALA A 103 -15.09 0.63 19.38
C ALA A 103 -15.01 -0.77 18.75
N LEU A 104 -13.83 -1.38 18.73
CA LEU A 104 -13.60 -2.74 18.24
C LEU A 104 -14.36 -3.77 19.06
N THR A 105 -14.32 -3.70 20.38
CA THR A 105 -15.07 -4.57 21.30
C THR A 105 -16.58 -4.47 21.05
N ARG A 106 -17.15 -3.26 20.97
CA ARG A 106 -18.58 -3.08 20.64
C ARG A 106 -18.95 -3.66 19.28
N GLN A 107 -18.06 -3.55 18.29
CA GLN A 107 -18.30 -4.12 16.96
C GLN A 107 -18.20 -5.65 16.97
N LEU A 108 -17.25 -6.21 17.72
CA LEU A 108 -17.10 -7.64 17.92
C LEU A 108 -18.32 -8.23 18.62
N GLU A 109 -18.77 -7.60 19.69
CA GLU A 109 -19.95 -8.00 20.46
C GLU A 109 -21.20 -8.09 19.58
N ARG A 110 -21.55 -7.01 18.88
CA ARG A 110 -22.72 -7.00 17.97
C ARG A 110 -22.65 -8.08 16.90
N ARG A 111 -21.45 -8.34 16.36
CA ARG A 111 -21.27 -9.34 15.31
C ARG A 111 -21.35 -10.76 15.85
N MET A 112 -20.79 -11.01 17.02
CA MET A 112 -20.89 -12.29 17.67
C MET A 112 -22.32 -12.58 18.09
N GLU A 113 -23.03 -11.60 18.65
CA GLU A 113 -24.45 -11.75 18.99
C GLU A 113 -25.27 -12.11 17.76
N SER A 114 -25.03 -11.44 16.63
CA SER A 114 -25.65 -11.79 15.35
C SER A 114 -25.28 -13.21 14.89
N ALA A 115 -24.02 -13.61 15.00
CA ALA A 115 -23.55 -14.94 14.63
C ALA A 115 -24.19 -16.05 15.50
N LEU A 116 -24.18 -15.87 16.83
CA LEU A 116 -24.83 -16.76 17.78
C LEU A 116 -26.33 -16.85 17.55
N LYS A 117 -27.00 -15.72 17.25
CA LYS A 117 -28.43 -15.71 16.90
C LYS A 117 -28.70 -16.53 15.64
N ARG A 118 -27.85 -16.43 14.60
CA ARG A 118 -27.96 -17.27 13.40
C ARG A 118 -27.75 -18.75 13.73
N ALA A 119 -26.74 -19.09 14.53
CA ALA A 119 -26.47 -20.48 14.93
C ALA A 119 -27.62 -21.08 15.74
N ARG A 120 -28.16 -20.34 16.72
CA ARG A 120 -29.35 -20.74 17.51
C ARG A 120 -30.56 -20.94 16.61
N THR A 121 -30.80 -20.02 15.67
CA THR A 121 -31.88 -20.15 14.68
C THR A 121 -31.68 -21.38 13.78
N ALA A 122 -30.43 -21.67 13.39
CA ALA A 122 -30.10 -22.82 12.56
C ALA A 122 -30.40 -24.14 13.28
N VAL A 123 -29.94 -24.30 14.52
CA VAL A 123 -30.25 -25.52 15.31
C VAL A 123 -31.74 -25.64 15.62
N ASP A 124 -32.46 -24.53 15.81
CA ASP A 124 -33.91 -24.53 16.01
C ASP A 124 -34.67 -25.04 14.77
N LEU A 125 -34.32 -24.51 13.59
CA LEU A 125 -34.94 -24.91 12.32
C LEU A 125 -34.56 -26.35 11.95
N ALA A 126 -33.30 -26.73 12.14
CA ALA A 126 -32.81 -28.08 11.88
C ALA A 126 -33.43 -29.11 12.85
N SER A 127 -33.65 -28.75 14.12
CA SER A 127 -34.36 -29.60 15.09
C SER A 127 -35.81 -29.83 14.65
N GLN A 128 -36.51 -28.79 14.18
CA GLN A 128 -37.87 -28.93 13.64
C GLN A 128 -37.91 -29.76 12.35
N ALA A 129 -36.91 -29.63 11.48
CA ALA A 129 -36.77 -30.43 10.27
C ALA A 129 -36.57 -31.92 10.62
N ALA A 130 -35.69 -32.22 11.57
CA ALA A 130 -35.42 -33.57 12.04
C ALA A 130 -36.66 -34.25 12.66
N LEU A 131 -37.55 -33.50 13.31
CA LEU A 131 -38.82 -34.04 13.84
C LEU A 131 -39.84 -34.41 12.74
N ARG A 132 -39.77 -33.78 11.57
CA ARG A 132 -40.74 -33.95 10.47
C ARG A 132 -40.24 -34.90 9.38
N ALA A 133 -38.93 -35.06 9.24
CA ALA A 133 -38.32 -35.82 8.17
C ALA A 133 -38.20 -37.31 8.50
N SER A 134 -38.42 -38.17 7.51
CA SER A 134 -37.96 -39.55 7.55
C SER A 134 -36.44 -39.61 7.34
N PRO A 135 -35.71 -40.54 7.97
CA PRO A 135 -34.25 -40.67 7.82
C PRO A 135 -33.83 -40.81 6.34
N GLY A 136 -32.64 -40.30 5.99
CA GLY A 136 -32.03 -40.48 4.66
C GLY A 136 -31.83 -39.17 3.89
N SER A 137 -31.87 -39.23 2.54
CA SER A 137 -31.50 -38.12 1.65
C SER A 137 -32.37 -36.86 1.82
N ALA A 138 -33.63 -37.02 2.21
CA ALA A 138 -34.55 -35.90 2.47
C ALA A 138 -34.08 -35.05 3.66
N LEU A 139 -33.52 -35.67 4.70
CA LEU A 139 -33.00 -34.97 5.87
C LEU A 139 -31.74 -34.17 5.53
N PHE A 140 -30.84 -34.72 4.69
CA PHE A 140 -29.66 -34.00 4.19
C PHE A 140 -30.06 -32.70 3.46
N GLN A 141 -31.00 -32.79 2.51
CA GLN A 141 -31.44 -31.61 1.74
C GLN A 141 -32.10 -30.56 2.62
N GLN A 142 -32.86 -30.97 3.65
CA GLN A 142 -33.45 -30.03 4.59
C GLN A 142 -32.40 -29.34 5.45
N LEU A 143 -31.38 -30.06 5.93
CA LEU A 143 -30.26 -29.46 6.67
C LEU A 143 -29.45 -28.50 5.80
N GLU A 144 -29.21 -28.86 4.54
CA GLU A 144 -28.52 -27.99 3.58
C GLU A 144 -29.31 -26.70 3.31
N SER A 145 -30.63 -26.79 3.14
CA SER A 145 -31.50 -25.62 3.01
C SER A 145 -31.48 -24.73 4.25
N VAL A 146 -31.47 -25.32 5.46
CA VAL A 146 -31.34 -24.55 6.71
C VAL A 146 -29.97 -23.89 6.79
N ARG A 147 -28.90 -24.59 6.41
CA ARG A 147 -27.53 -24.06 6.37
C ARG A 147 -27.42 -22.84 5.46
N GLU A 148 -27.87 -22.95 4.23
CA GLU A 148 -27.85 -21.86 3.24
C GLU A 148 -28.66 -20.65 3.71
N ARG A 149 -29.85 -20.88 4.28
CA ARG A 149 -30.73 -19.81 4.78
C ARG A 149 -30.17 -19.07 6.00
N THR A 150 -29.42 -19.77 6.85
CA THR A 150 -28.87 -19.20 8.09
C THR A 150 -27.42 -18.76 7.98
N GLY A 151 -26.74 -19.14 6.89
CA GLY A 151 -25.33 -18.78 6.65
C GLY A 151 -24.37 -19.36 7.68
N ILE A 152 -24.64 -20.60 8.13
CA ILE A 152 -23.75 -21.36 9.03
C ILE A 152 -22.80 -22.23 8.19
N ASP A 153 -21.57 -22.45 8.68
CA ASP A 153 -20.55 -23.20 7.94
C ASP A 153 -20.92 -24.69 7.82
N ALA A 154 -21.37 -25.31 8.92
CA ALA A 154 -21.87 -26.68 8.90
C ALA A 154 -22.99 -26.95 9.93
N LEU A 155 -23.84 -27.93 9.61
CA LEU A 155 -24.88 -28.49 10.47
C LEU A 155 -24.76 -30.01 10.53
N ALA A 156 -24.93 -30.58 11.71
CA ALA A 156 -24.88 -32.02 11.92
C ALA A 156 -25.99 -32.48 12.87
N LEU A 157 -26.57 -33.64 12.59
CA LEU A 157 -27.50 -34.33 13.49
C LEU A 157 -26.81 -35.57 14.05
N PHE A 158 -26.81 -35.72 15.37
CA PHE A 158 -26.22 -36.83 16.08
C PHE A 158 -27.24 -37.61 16.89
N THR A 159 -26.96 -38.90 17.11
CA THR A 159 -27.62 -39.71 18.14
C THR A 159 -27.15 -39.29 19.54
N HIS A 160 -27.83 -39.76 20.58
CA HIS A 160 -27.40 -39.59 21.97
C HIS A 160 -25.98 -40.15 22.25
N GLY A 161 -25.56 -41.19 21.52
CA GLY A 161 -24.22 -41.78 21.63
C GLY A 161 -23.11 -40.98 20.91
N GLY A 162 -23.49 -40.01 20.07
CA GLY A 162 -22.58 -39.22 19.25
C GLY A 162 -22.33 -39.79 17.85
N ASP A 163 -23.18 -40.69 17.37
CA ASP A 163 -23.13 -41.20 16.00
C ASP A 163 -23.80 -40.22 15.04
N LEU A 164 -23.15 -39.96 13.90
CA LEU A 164 -23.63 -39.02 12.89
C LEU A 164 -24.81 -39.63 12.11
N LEU A 165 -25.94 -38.93 12.09
CA LEU A 165 -27.14 -39.31 11.33
C LEU A 165 -27.25 -38.54 10.01
N ALA A 166 -26.93 -37.25 10.02
CA ALA A 166 -26.96 -36.40 8.84
C ALA A 166 -25.98 -35.22 8.99
N TRP A 167 -25.49 -34.71 7.87
CA TRP A 167 -24.49 -33.65 7.79
C TRP A 167 -24.83 -32.70 6.65
N ALA A 168 -24.55 -31.40 6.79
CA ALA A 168 -24.67 -30.40 5.75
C ALA A 168 -23.54 -29.36 5.89
N GLY A 169 -22.97 -28.91 4.78
CA GLY A 169 -21.88 -27.92 4.77
C GLY A 169 -20.45 -28.45 4.86
N ASP A 170 -19.51 -27.54 5.12
CA ASP A 170 -18.08 -27.83 5.19
C ASP A 170 -17.55 -27.58 6.61
N HIS A 171 -16.79 -28.54 7.12
CA HIS A 171 -16.12 -28.44 8.40
C HIS A 171 -14.73 -29.05 8.28
N ARG A 172 -13.74 -28.30 8.76
CA ARG A 172 -12.34 -28.70 8.69
C ARG A 172 -11.98 -29.57 9.89
N GLY A 173 -11.49 -30.77 9.61
CA GLY A 173 -11.10 -31.74 10.62
C GLY A 173 -12.27 -32.47 11.28
N SER A 174 -11.93 -33.40 12.17
CA SER A 174 -12.91 -34.16 12.96
C SER A 174 -13.59 -33.29 14.03
N LEU A 175 -14.89 -33.50 14.23
CA LEU A 175 -15.61 -32.88 15.34
C LEU A 175 -15.12 -33.45 16.69
N PRO A 176 -14.83 -32.59 17.69
CA PRO A 176 -14.45 -33.04 19.03
C PRO A 176 -15.50 -33.97 19.65
N GLU A 177 -15.06 -34.95 20.43
CA GLU A 177 -15.96 -35.85 21.16
C GLU A 177 -16.85 -35.11 22.16
N SER A 178 -16.33 -34.04 22.78
CA SER A 178 -17.11 -33.16 23.64
C SER A 178 -18.31 -32.54 22.91
N VAL A 179 -18.15 -32.17 21.63
CA VAL A 179 -19.24 -31.59 20.83
C VAL A 179 -20.23 -32.66 20.38
N ARG A 180 -19.75 -33.85 20.00
CA ARG A 180 -20.59 -34.96 19.52
C ARG A 180 -21.51 -35.54 20.59
N ARG A 181 -21.20 -35.35 21.88
CA ARG A 181 -22.00 -35.88 23.00
C ARG A 181 -22.77 -34.82 23.77
N VAL A 182 -22.44 -33.54 23.60
CA VAL A 182 -23.12 -32.44 24.30
C VAL A 182 -24.47 -32.14 23.64
N GLN A 183 -25.54 -32.41 24.39
CA GLN A 183 -26.91 -32.33 23.90
C GLN A 183 -27.43 -30.89 23.77
N SER A 184 -26.92 -29.96 24.58
CA SER A 184 -27.34 -28.56 24.57
C SER A 184 -26.22 -27.62 25.03
N GLY A 185 -26.16 -26.43 24.42
CA GLY A 185 -25.30 -25.34 24.87
C GLY A 185 -24.33 -24.89 23.79
N THR A 186 -23.39 -24.04 24.20
CA THR A 186 -22.37 -23.43 23.35
C THR A 186 -21.01 -23.98 23.75
N HIS A 187 -20.23 -24.45 22.78
CA HIS A 187 -18.91 -25.00 23.02
C HIS A 187 -17.91 -24.38 22.05
N PHE A 188 -16.75 -23.95 22.55
CA PHE A 188 -15.66 -23.47 21.71
C PHE A 188 -14.54 -24.50 21.67
N ALA A 189 -14.10 -24.89 20.48
CA ALA A 189 -12.95 -25.78 20.31
C ALA A 189 -11.83 -25.07 19.54
N GLU A 190 -10.70 -24.92 20.21
CA GLU A 190 -9.47 -24.35 19.66
C GLU A 190 -8.59 -25.48 19.10
N ARG A 191 -8.12 -25.34 17.86
CA ARG A 191 -7.11 -26.25 17.27
C ARG A 191 -6.08 -25.43 16.49
N PRO A 192 -4.86 -25.99 16.25
CA PRO A 192 -3.76 -25.22 15.67
C PRO A 192 -4.03 -24.58 14.30
N LEU A 193 -4.92 -25.16 13.50
CA LEU A 193 -5.21 -24.69 12.13
C LEU A 193 -6.60 -24.06 11.99
N TYR A 194 -7.51 -24.34 12.91
CA TYR A 194 -8.90 -23.91 12.85
C TYR A 194 -9.54 -23.90 14.24
N SER A 195 -10.36 -22.90 14.49
CA SER A 195 -11.14 -22.78 15.73
C SER A 195 -12.61 -22.68 15.37
N TYR A 196 -13.46 -23.38 16.10
CA TYR A 196 -14.91 -23.42 15.85
C TYR A 196 -15.71 -23.09 17.11
N LEU A 197 -16.81 -22.37 16.92
CA LEU A 197 -17.85 -22.17 17.91
C LEU A 197 -19.05 -23.03 17.53
N TYR A 198 -19.43 -23.93 18.44
CA TYR A 198 -20.52 -24.87 18.26
C TYR A 198 -21.70 -24.45 19.10
N VAL A 199 -22.90 -24.59 18.55
CA VAL A 199 -24.16 -24.46 19.28
C VAL A 199 -24.91 -25.77 19.11
N SER A 200 -25.35 -26.39 20.20
CA SER A 200 -26.11 -27.63 20.16
C SER A 200 -27.49 -27.50 20.80
N LYS A 201 -28.43 -28.28 20.28
CA LYS A 201 -29.81 -28.36 20.78
C LYS A 201 -30.36 -29.77 20.67
N PRO A 202 -31.07 -30.28 21.69
CA PRO A 202 -31.68 -31.60 21.61
C PRO A 202 -32.88 -31.62 20.64
N VAL A 203 -33.15 -32.80 20.10
CA VAL A 203 -34.29 -33.12 19.23
C VAL A 203 -35.11 -34.21 19.91
N GLY A 204 -36.43 -33.98 20.07
CA GLY A 204 -37.42 -34.97 20.49
C GLY A 204 -37.01 -35.88 21.65
N GLY A 205 -37.27 -35.48 22.90
CA GLY A 205 -37.02 -36.34 24.07
C GLY A 205 -35.54 -36.68 24.34
N ASN A 206 -34.61 -35.83 23.91
CA ASN A 206 -33.16 -35.90 24.17
C ASN A 206 -32.42 -37.15 23.61
N ARG A 207 -33.02 -37.85 22.65
CA ARG A 207 -32.38 -39.02 21.99
C ARG A 207 -31.47 -38.64 20.83
N GLN A 208 -31.62 -37.44 20.31
CA GLN A 208 -30.83 -36.88 19.21
C GLN A 208 -30.53 -35.42 19.54
N HIS A 209 -29.51 -34.85 18.89
CA HIS A 209 -29.20 -33.44 19.01
C HIS A 209 -28.62 -32.90 17.70
N VAL A 210 -28.93 -31.65 17.40
CA VAL A 210 -28.35 -30.91 16.27
C VAL A 210 -27.20 -30.07 16.78
N VAL A 211 -26.13 -30.00 15.98
CA VAL A 211 -24.98 -29.15 16.20
C VAL A 211 -24.83 -28.22 14.99
N ALA A 212 -24.73 -26.92 15.24
CA ALA A 212 -24.27 -25.92 14.29
C ALA A 212 -22.82 -25.57 14.58
N ALA A 213 -21.97 -25.54 13.56
CA ALA A 213 -20.56 -25.17 13.67
C ALA A 213 -20.30 -23.86 12.91
N MET A 214 -19.64 -22.91 13.56
CA MET A 214 -19.18 -21.65 12.96
C MET A 214 -17.65 -21.58 13.00
N LEU A 215 -17.03 -21.36 11.85
CA LEU A 215 -15.59 -21.21 11.70
C LEU A 215 -15.17 -19.84 12.23
N MET A 216 -14.46 -19.85 13.36
CA MET A 216 -14.00 -18.64 14.03
C MET A 216 -12.68 -18.15 13.46
N GLU A 217 -11.70 -19.05 13.34
CA GLU A 217 -10.34 -18.74 12.88
C GLU A 217 -9.84 -19.79 11.89
N THR A 218 -9.04 -19.35 10.92
CA THR A 218 -8.24 -20.22 10.05
C THR A 218 -6.78 -19.76 10.06
N GLY A 219 -5.86 -20.73 10.20
CA GLY A 219 -4.43 -20.51 10.06
C GLY A 219 -3.93 -20.61 8.60
N LEU A 220 -4.82 -20.93 7.65
CA LEU A 220 -4.47 -21.11 6.24
C LEU A 220 -4.76 -19.83 5.46
N VAL A 221 -3.69 -19.20 4.95
CA VAL A 221 -3.73 -17.93 4.18
C VAL A 221 -4.38 -18.09 2.80
N GLN A 222 -4.55 -19.32 2.33
CA GLN A 222 -5.11 -19.61 1.01
C GLN A 222 -6.13 -20.74 1.11
N ASP A 223 -7.41 -20.41 1.21
CA ASP A 223 -8.44 -21.30 0.71
C ASP A 223 -9.60 -20.50 0.12
N HIS A 224 -9.88 -20.74 -1.15
CA HIS A 224 -10.72 -19.91 -2.03
C HIS A 224 -12.24 -20.13 -1.81
N GLY A 225 -12.73 -20.17 -0.56
CA GLY A 225 -14.17 -20.39 -0.36
C GLY A 225 -14.79 -20.04 0.99
N ALA A 226 -14.08 -20.21 2.11
CA ALA A 226 -14.68 -19.99 3.44
C ALA A 226 -13.94 -18.87 4.19
N ILE A 227 -14.53 -17.68 4.21
CA ILE A 227 -14.02 -16.56 5.00
C ILE A 227 -14.40 -16.81 6.47
N SER A 228 -13.41 -17.14 7.31
CA SER A 228 -13.62 -17.28 8.76
C SER A 228 -14.20 -15.99 9.37
N PHE A 229 -14.88 -16.11 10.52
CA PHE A 229 -15.39 -14.95 11.24
C PHE A 229 -14.31 -13.88 11.45
N THR A 230 -13.14 -14.31 11.93
CA THR A 230 -11.96 -13.46 12.18
C THR A 230 -11.47 -12.79 10.90
N GLY A 231 -11.31 -13.53 9.80
CA GLY A 231 -10.92 -12.95 8.51
C GLY A 231 -11.91 -11.89 8.02
N SER A 232 -13.22 -12.17 8.14
CA SER A 232 -14.28 -11.22 7.76
C SER A 232 -14.34 -9.97 8.65
N PHE A 233 -13.83 -10.07 9.88
CA PHE A 233 -13.75 -8.98 10.84
C PHE A 233 -12.50 -8.13 10.56
N GLU A 234 -11.36 -8.77 10.34
CA GLU A 234 -10.08 -8.17 9.97
C GLU A 234 -10.20 -7.37 8.66
N GLU A 235 -10.79 -7.94 7.61
CA GLU A 235 -10.99 -7.25 6.33
C GLU A 235 -11.79 -5.94 6.47
N ARG A 236 -12.69 -5.87 7.46
CA ARG A 236 -13.60 -4.73 7.65
C ARG A 236 -13.14 -3.72 8.67
N THR A 237 -12.31 -4.12 9.62
CA THR A 237 -11.89 -3.26 10.74
C THR A 237 -10.39 -2.99 10.74
N GLY A 238 -9.61 -3.78 10.00
CA GLY A 238 -8.15 -3.77 10.07
C GLY A 238 -7.58 -4.37 11.36
N ALA A 239 -8.42 -4.91 12.24
CA ALA A 239 -8.01 -5.50 13.51
C ALA A 239 -8.40 -6.98 13.57
N ARG A 240 -7.51 -7.83 14.05
CA ARG A 240 -7.73 -9.27 14.13
C ARG A 240 -8.04 -9.69 15.58
N PRO A 241 -9.28 -10.16 15.87
CA PRO A 241 -9.56 -10.79 17.16
C PRO A 241 -8.89 -12.17 17.22
N VAL A 242 -8.30 -12.49 18.37
CA VAL A 242 -7.73 -13.80 18.69
C VAL A 242 -8.59 -14.44 19.76
N PHE A 243 -9.22 -15.56 19.43
CA PHE A 243 -10.11 -16.33 20.29
C PHE A 243 -9.37 -17.45 21.01
N ARG A 244 -9.70 -17.64 22.29
CA ARG A 244 -9.15 -18.69 23.15
C ARG A 244 -10.23 -19.27 24.04
N SER A 245 -10.10 -20.56 24.35
CA SER A 245 -11.06 -21.25 25.22
C SER A 245 -10.94 -20.82 26.68
N GLY A 246 -12.07 -20.83 27.41
CA GLY A 246 -12.10 -20.53 28.84
C GLY A 246 -12.01 -19.04 29.19
N GLY A 247 -11.78 -18.76 30.48
CA GLY A 247 -11.52 -17.40 30.99
C GLY A 247 -10.08 -16.97 30.72
N GLY A 248 -9.90 -15.75 30.21
CA GLY A 248 -8.60 -15.13 29.98
C GLY A 248 -8.35 -13.96 30.92
N VAL A 249 -7.10 -13.80 31.37
CA VAL A 249 -6.64 -12.56 32.00
C VAL A 249 -6.46 -11.54 30.88
N ASP A 250 -7.01 -10.34 31.05
CA ASP A 250 -7.00 -9.25 30.03
C ASP A 250 -7.78 -9.56 28.73
N ALA A 251 -8.97 -10.15 28.86
CA ALA A 251 -9.88 -10.33 27.74
C ALA A 251 -10.60 -9.02 27.37
N ASP A 252 -10.56 -8.63 26.10
CA ASP A 252 -11.30 -7.47 25.58
C ASP A 252 -12.78 -7.79 25.37
N TRP A 253 -13.10 -9.07 25.16
CA TRP A 253 -14.47 -9.58 25.02
C TRP A 253 -14.58 -11.01 25.54
N VAL A 254 -15.72 -11.37 26.12
CA VAL A 254 -15.99 -12.70 26.67
C VAL A 254 -17.38 -13.21 26.29
N LEU A 255 -17.50 -14.51 26.05
CA LEU A 255 -18.77 -15.23 25.96
C LEU A 255 -18.96 -16.07 27.20
N VAL A 256 -20.02 -15.76 27.94
CA VAL A 256 -20.41 -16.49 29.16
C VAL A 256 -21.72 -17.22 28.90
N GLU A 257 -21.78 -18.49 29.29
CA GLU A 257 -23.01 -19.28 29.29
C GLU A 257 -23.25 -19.82 30.71
N GLY A 258 -24.30 -19.32 31.38
CA GLY A 258 -24.50 -19.56 32.81
C GLY A 258 -23.40 -18.87 33.64
N THR A 259 -22.60 -19.66 34.35
CA THR A 259 -21.45 -19.19 35.15
C THR A 259 -20.10 -19.37 34.45
N ASP A 260 -20.07 -20.09 33.32
CA ASP A 260 -18.83 -20.53 32.70
C ASP A 260 -18.47 -19.66 31.50
N THR A 261 -17.21 -19.24 31.43
CA THR A 261 -16.67 -18.52 30.26
C THR A 261 -16.28 -19.54 29.20
N ILE A 262 -16.99 -19.53 28.07
CA ILE A 262 -16.81 -20.49 26.99
C ILE A 262 -15.63 -20.08 26.10
N VAL A 263 -15.58 -18.80 25.73
CA VAL A 263 -14.53 -18.23 24.88
C VAL A 263 -14.26 -16.79 25.29
N HIS A 264 -13.01 -16.39 25.22
CA HIS A 264 -12.62 -14.99 25.28
C HIS A 264 -11.89 -14.58 24.00
N ALA A 265 -11.94 -13.29 23.69
CA ALA A 265 -11.22 -12.71 22.58
C ALA A 265 -10.36 -11.55 23.07
N ARG A 266 -9.19 -11.41 22.43
CA ARG A 266 -8.30 -10.28 22.58
C ARG A 266 -7.92 -9.72 21.22
N PHE A 267 -7.66 -8.42 21.13
CA PHE A 267 -7.09 -7.83 19.95
C PHE A 267 -5.57 -7.80 20.05
N GLU A 268 -4.90 -7.93 18.90
CA GLU A 268 -3.48 -7.56 18.84
C GLU A 268 -3.38 -6.04 18.97
N ARG A 269 -2.79 -5.57 20.08
CA ARG A 269 -2.69 -4.13 20.35
C ARG A 269 -1.76 -3.48 19.34
N MET A 270 -2.29 -2.53 18.59
CA MET A 270 -1.48 -1.64 17.77
C MET A 270 -0.46 -0.94 18.68
N THR A 271 0.80 -0.93 18.28
CA THR A 271 1.84 -0.20 19.00
C THR A 271 1.87 1.27 18.55
N GLN A 272 2.37 2.16 19.42
CA GLN A 272 2.55 3.57 19.09
C GLN A 272 3.46 3.75 17.84
N ALA A 273 4.45 2.87 17.68
CA ALA A 273 5.33 2.85 16.52
C ALA A 273 4.59 2.50 15.23
N GLN A 274 3.74 1.47 15.24
CA GLN A 274 2.92 1.10 14.08
C GLN A 274 1.92 2.19 13.70
N ALA A 275 1.25 2.81 14.70
CA ALA A 275 0.34 3.91 14.46
C ALA A 275 1.05 5.12 13.82
N ARG A 276 2.26 5.42 14.32
CA ARG A 276 3.11 6.47 13.75
C ARG A 276 3.52 6.15 12.31
N GLU A 277 3.96 4.92 12.04
CA GLU A 277 4.35 4.48 10.70
C GLU A 277 3.19 4.59 9.69
N GLN A 278 1.97 4.20 10.08
CA GLN A 278 0.79 4.36 9.22
C GLN A 278 0.52 5.82 8.85
N VAL A 279 0.65 6.73 9.82
CA VAL A 279 0.52 8.18 9.56
C VAL A 279 1.65 8.67 8.65
N GLU A 280 2.89 8.26 8.90
CA GLU A 280 4.05 8.61 8.06
C GLU A 280 3.85 8.16 6.62
N GLN A 281 3.48 6.90 6.38
CA GLN A 281 3.22 6.36 5.03
C GLN A 281 2.09 7.10 4.32
N SER A 282 0.96 7.34 5.02
CA SER A 282 -0.19 8.07 4.45
C SER A 282 0.20 9.48 4.01
N VAL A 283 0.95 10.19 4.85
CA VAL A 283 1.36 11.56 4.60
C VAL A 283 2.44 11.63 3.52
N GLN A 284 3.40 10.70 3.53
CA GLN A 284 4.41 10.57 2.49
C GLN A 284 3.78 10.33 1.12
N ARG A 285 2.75 9.49 1.04
CA ARG A 285 2.00 9.24 -0.20
C ARG A 285 1.40 10.52 -0.76
N ILE A 286 0.69 11.28 0.07
CA ILE A 286 0.08 12.56 -0.34
C ILE A 286 1.17 13.55 -0.77
N ALA A 287 2.23 13.70 0.03
CA ALA A 287 3.30 14.66 -0.21
C ALA A 287 4.11 14.34 -1.48
N VAL A 288 4.43 13.07 -1.72
CA VAL A 288 5.13 12.62 -2.93
C VAL A 288 4.24 12.78 -4.15
N THR A 289 2.98 12.32 -4.11
CA THR A 289 2.06 12.47 -5.26
C THR A 289 1.85 13.95 -5.60
N ALA A 290 1.58 14.80 -4.61
CA ALA A 290 1.38 16.22 -4.81
C ALA A 290 2.67 16.94 -5.25
N GLY A 291 3.82 16.57 -4.68
CA GLY A 291 5.13 17.13 -5.04
C GLY A 291 5.55 16.77 -6.46
N LEU A 292 5.37 15.51 -6.89
CA LEU A 292 5.63 15.08 -8.26
C LEU A 292 4.65 15.72 -9.25
N LEU A 293 3.37 15.85 -8.89
CA LEU A 293 2.40 16.56 -9.71
C LEU A 293 2.79 18.04 -9.87
N ALA A 294 3.15 18.71 -8.77
CA ALA A 294 3.64 20.08 -8.80
C ALA A 294 4.87 20.22 -9.70
N PHE A 295 5.78 19.25 -9.64
CA PHE A 295 6.97 19.21 -10.48
C PHE A 295 6.62 19.07 -11.97
N ILE A 296 5.70 18.16 -12.33
CA ILE A 296 5.24 17.97 -13.72
C ILE A 296 4.58 19.25 -14.24
N LEU A 297 3.70 19.87 -13.45
CA LEU A 297 3.06 21.13 -13.81
C LEU A 297 4.08 22.26 -13.99
N LEU A 298 5.08 22.32 -13.12
CA LEU A 298 6.19 23.26 -13.22
C LEU A 298 6.99 23.02 -14.52
N ALA A 299 7.32 21.77 -14.83
CA ALA A 299 8.04 21.37 -16.03
C ALA A 299 7.28 21.75 -17.32
N ILE A 300 5.98 21.47 -17.39
CA ILE A 300 5.11 21.85 -18.51
C ILE A 300 5.06 23.37 -18.64
N GLY A 301 4.92 24.07 -17.52
CA GLY A 301 4.92 25.52 -17.47
C GLY A 301 6.23 26.16 -17.98
N MET A 302 7.37 25.61 -17.57
CA MET A 302 8.70 26.03 -18.05
C MET A 302 8.86 25.78 -19.55
N ALA A 303 8.47 24.59 -20.03
CA ALA A 303 8.56 24.24 -21.45
C ALA A 303 7.70 25.15 -22.34
N ARG A 304 6.51 25.56 -21.87
CA ARG A 304 5.63 26.48 -22.61
C ARG A 304 6.06 27.94 -22.54
N ALA A 305 6.81 28.33 -21.51
CA ALA A 305 7.20 29.73 -21.30
C ALA A 305 8.46 30.16 -22.07
N GLN A 306 9.29 29.24 -22.59
CA GLN A 306 10.57 29.57 -23.24
C GLN A 306 10.79 28.83 -24.57
N PRO A 307 10.16 29.26 -25.69
CA PRO A 307 10.22 28.53 -26.97
C PRO A 307 11.56 28.63 -27.72
N THR A 308 12.42 29.62 -27.41
CA THR A 308 13.47 30.07 -28.33
C THR A 308 14.89 29.61 -27.98
N ALA A 309 15.12 28.97 -26.83
CA ALA A 309 16.44 28.47 -26.45
C ALA A 309 16.43 26.93 -26.30
N ARG A 310 17.46 26.27 -26.84
CA ARG A 310 17.63 24.79 -26.75
C ARG A 310 18.03 24.29 -25.35
N TRP A 311 18.58 25.18 -24.51
CA TRP A 311 18.99 24.88 -23.13
C TRP A 311 17.83 24.79 -22.10
N PRO A 312 16.77 25.62 -22.14
CA PRO A 312 15.68 25.54 -21.16
C PRO A 312 14.79 24.29 -21.24
N SER A 313 14.81 23.49 -22.32
CA SER A 313 14.07 22.21 -22.37
C SER A 313 14.71 21.10 -21.54
N ALA A 314 16.00 21.18 -21.26
CA ALA A 314 16.76 20.21 -20.47
C ALA A 314 16.67 20.49 -18.96
N LEU A 315 16.39 21.73 -18.56
CA LEU A 315 16.34 22.16 -17.15
C LEU A 315 15.33 21.36 -16.30
N PRO A 316 14.08 21.09 -16.76
CA PRO A 316 13.18 20.24 -15.98
C PRO A 316 13.71 18.82 -15.80
N LEU A 317 14.37 18.24 -16.81
CA LEU A 317 14.94 16.89 -16.69
C LEU A 317 16.12 16.87 -15.72
N LEU A 318 16.94 17.92 -15.70
CA LEU A 318 18.02 18.08 -14.72
C LEU A 318 17.48 18.23 -13.29
N LEU A 319 16.40 18.99 -13.10
CA LEU A 319 15.74 19.15 -11.80
C LEU A 319 14.98 17.90 -11.35
N ALA A 320 14.64 16.99 -12.27
CA ALA A 320 13.92 15.76 -11.95
C ALA A 320 14.80 14.79 -11.13
N VAL A 321 16.11 14.78 -11.39
CA VAL A 321 17.07 13.94 -10.66
C VAL A 321 17.02 14.19 -9.15
N PRO A 322 17.26 15.41 -8.64
CA PRO A 322 17.16 15.68 -7.21
C PRO A 322 15.73 15.54 -6.67
N ALA A 323 14.69 15.83 -7.47
CA ALA A 323 13.29 15.63 -7.04
C ALA A 323 13.02 14.15 -6.71
N LEU A 324 13.39 13.25 -7.62
CA LEU A 324 13.15 11.81 -7.46
C LEU A 324 14.03 11.20 -6.37
N LEU A 325 15.25 11.70 -6.17
CA LEU A 325 16.12 11.26 -5.07
C LEU A 325 15.60 11.68 -3.69
N LEU A 326 15.02 12.88 -3.59
CA LEU A 326 14.43 13.36 -2.35
C LEU A 326 13.09 12.70 -2.05
N ALA A 327 12.33 12.29 -3.06
CA ALA A 327 11.02 11.65 -2.89
C ALA A 327 11.16 10.25 -2.24
N PRO A 328 10.54 9.99 -1.08
CA PRO A 328 10.53 8.66 -0.45
C PRO A 328 9.55 7.71 -1.16
N ILE A 329 9.78 7.42 -2.45
CA ILE A 329 8.85 6.64 -3.30
C ILE A 329 8.65 5.22 -2.78
N GLY A 330 9.71 4.57 -2.26
CA GLY A 330 9.61 3.23 -1.67
C GLY A 330 8.58 3.17 -0.53
N PRO A 331 8.82 3.89 0.58
CA PRO A 331 7.90 3.94 1.71
C PRO A 331 6.50 4.48 1.35
N ALA A 332 6.41 5.50 0.49
CA ALA A 332 5.14 6.14 0.14
C ALA A 332 4.14 5.25 -0.61
N PHE A 333 4.63 4.25 -1.37
CA PHE A 333 3.80 3.39 -2.21
C PHE A 333 3.95 1.90 -1.88
N ASP A 334 4.50 1.59 -0.71
CA ASP A 334 4.80 0.23 -0.25
C ASP A 334 5.60 -0.58 -1.28
N GLN A 335 6.52 0.09 -1.98
CA GLN A 335 7.44 -0.51 -2.96
C GLN A 335 8.76 -0.93 -2.30
N ASN A 336 8.70 -1.31 -1.03
CA ASN A 336 9.87 -1.61 -0.20
C ASN A 336 10.76 -2.69 -0.81
N VAL A 337 10.19 -3.59 -1.61
CA VAL A 337 10.92 -4.63 -2.34
C VAL A 337 11.90 -4.05 -3.37
N LEU A 338 11.49 -3.06 -4.18
CA LEU A 338 12.35 -2.43 -5.20
C LEU A 338 13.44 -1.54 -4.60
N PHE A 339 13.16 -0.98 -3.43
CA PHE A 339 14.07 -0.11 -2.70
C PHE A 339 14.82 -0.84 -1.58
N SER A 340 14.75 -2.17 -1.53
CA SER A 340 15.46 -2.97 -0.53
C SER A 340 16.89 -3.28 -0.98
N PRO A 341 17.91 -2.96 -0.15
CA PRO A 341 19.30 -3.30 -0.43
C PRO A 341 19.56 -4.80 -0.40
N LEU A 342 18.66 -5.59 0.17
CA LEU A 342 18.79 -7.05 0.28
C LEU A 342 18.70 -7.75 -1.08
N TYR A 343 17.94 -7.18 -2.02
CA TYR A 343 17.77 -7.75 -3.35
C TYR A 343 18.72 -7.16 -4.39
N PHE A 344 19.05 -5.87 -4.25
CA PHE A 344 19.93 -5.17 -5.17
C PHE A 344 20.65 -4.03 -4.48
N LEU A 345 21.98 -4.01 -4.59
CA LEU A 345 22.81 -2.93 -4.08
C LEU A 345 23.95 -2.65 -5.06
N LEU A 346 23.95 -1.44 -5.64
CA LEU A 346 25.00 -1.03 -6.57
C LEU A 346 26.31 -0.76 -5.80
N PRO A 347 27.42 -1.46 -6.11
CA PRO A 347 28.66 -1.31 -5.36
C PRO A 347 29.23 0.11 -5.48
N GLY A 348 29.64 0.68 -4.34
CA GLY A 348 30.31 1.97 -4.24
C GLY A 348 29.41 3.20 -4.03
N VAL A 349 28.10 3.08 -4.24
CA VAL A 349 27.14 4.19 -4.08
C VAL A 349 25.90 3.83 -3.27
N ASP A 350 25.85 2.60 -2.73
CA ASP A 350 24.76 2.05 -1.91
C ASP A 350 23.35 2.30 -2.50
N ALA A 351 23.25 2.28 -3.83
CA ALA A 351 22.02 2.56 -4.55
C ALA A 351 21.20 1.28 -4.78
N THR A 352 19.93 1.32 -4.39
CA THR A 352 18.98 0.22 -4.60
C THR A 352 18.43 0.22 -6.04
N LEU A 353 17.78 -0.86 -6.47
CA LEU A 353 17.27 -0.98 -7.84
C LEU A 353 16.27 0.14 -8.18
N GLY A 354 15.35 0.43 -7.26
CA GLY A 354 14.42 1.55 -7.38
C GLY A 354 15.15 2.89 -7.54
N THR A 355 16.22 3.13 -6.77
CA THR A 355 17.04 4.35 -6.88
C THR A 355 17.72 4.45 -8.25
N VAL A 356 18.28 3.34 -8.74
CA VAL A 356 18.91 3.28 -10.08
C VAL A 356 17.89 3.60 -11.17
N LEU A 357 16.69 3.03 -11.11
CA LEU A 357 15.61 3.33 -12.07
C LEU A 357 15.21 4.81 -12.04
N LEU A 358 15.03 5.38 -10.84
CA LEU A 358 14.70 6.79 -10.67
C LEU A 358 15.78 7.75 -11.20
N LEU A 359 17.04 7.34 -11.19
CA LEU A 359 18.15 8.09 -11.77
C LEU A 359 18.22 7.93 -13.29
N LEU A 360 18.14 6.69 -13.78
CA LEU A 360 18.29 6.39 -15.20
C LEU A 360 17.16 6.99 -16.05
N LEU A 361 15.94 7.08 -15.52
CA LEU A 361 14.78 7.57 -16.27
C LEU A 361 14.93 9.04 -16.73
N PRO A 362 15.19 10.03 -15.85
CA PRO A 362 15.44 11.40 -16.28
C PRO A 362 16.76 11.55 -17.06
N LEU A 363 17.81 10.80 -16.71
CA LEU A 363 19.09 10.87 -17.42
C LEU A 363 18.98 10.33 -18.85
N ALA A 364 18.34 9.19 -19.05
CA ALA A 364 18.08 8.65 -20.39
C ALA A 364 17.23 9.62 -21.22
N SER A 365 16.20 10.23 -20.62
CA SER A 365 15.39 11.27 -21.29
C SER A 365 16.22 12.51 -21.65
N LEU A 366 17.12 12.94 -20.75
CA LEU A 366 18.05 14.05 -20.98
C LEU A 366 19.00 13.75 -22.14
N THR A 367 19.61 12.56 -22.16
CA THR A 367 20.50 12.17 -23.26
C THR A 367 19.77 12.07 -24.60
N ALA A 368 18.49 11.66 -24.58
CA ALA A 368 17.67 11.65 -25.78
C ALA A 368 17.38 13.05 -26.33
N THR A 369 17.31 14.08 -25.46
CA THR A 369 16.97 15.47 -25.82
C THR A 369 18.19 16.35 -26.09
N VAL A 370 19.27 16.22 -25.31
CA VAL A 370 20.52 16.97 -25.44
C VAL A 370 21.49 16.20 -26.32
N ARG A 371 21.30 16.27 -27.65
CA ARG A 371 22.17 15.59 -28.62
C ARG A 371 23.25 16.54 -29.16
N LEU A 372 24.51 16.11 -29.13
CA LEU A 372 25.67 16.89 -29.60
C LEU A 372 25.74 16.91 -31.15
N PRO A 373 25.83 18.08 -31.79
CA PRO A 373 25.99 18.17 -33.25
C PRO A 373 27.42 17.77 -33.66
N VAL A 374 27.54 16.90 -34.66
CA VAL A 374 28.83 16.41 -35.14
C VAL A 374 29.45 17.41 -36.13
N GLN A 375 30.67 17.84 -35.85
CA GLN A 375 31.50 18.61 -36.78
C GLN A 375 32.08 17.69 -37.86
N LYS A 376 31.89 18.04 -39.15
CA LYS A 376 32.07 17.18 -40.34
C LYS A 376 33.46 16.54 -40.52
N ARG A 377 34.49 16.90 -39.75
CA ARG A 377 35.89 16.64 -40.14
C ARG A 377 36.43 15.24 -39.78
N ASN A 378 35.84 14.47 -38.85
CA ASN A 378 36.40 13.18 -38.40
C ASN A 378 35.35 12.08 -38.12
N THR A 379 34.33 11.94 -38.98
CA THR A 379 33.21 11.01 -38.74
C THR A 379 33.62 9.54 -38.55
N ARG A 380 34.66 9.05 -39.25
CA ARG A 380 35.12 7.66 -39.12
C ARG A 380 35.77 7.37 -37.76
N LEU A 381 36.63 8.27 -37.27
CA LEU A 381 37.25 8.13 -35.95
C LEU A 381 36.21 8.26 -34.83
N LEU A 382 35.23 9.16 -34.99
CA LEU A 382 34.11 9.30 -34.05
C LEU A 382 33.22 8.05 -34.04
N LEU A 383 32.97 7.42 -35.18
CA LEU A 383 32.22 6.16 -35.25
C LEU A 383 32.98 5.00 -34.62
N LEU A 384 34.30 4.89 -34.84
CA LEU A 384 35.14 3.87 -34.20
C LEU A 384 35.21 4.07 -32.68
N ALA A 385 35.38 5.32 -32.23
CA ALA A 385 35.36 5.66 -30.81
C ALA A 385 33.98 5.38 -30.18
N GLY A 386 32.89 5.70 -30.88
CA GLY A 386 31.53 5.38 -30.45
C GLY A 386 31.28 3.88 -30.37
N ALA A 387 31.71 3.10 -31.37
CA ALA A 387 31.59 1.65 -31.36
C ALA A 387 32.39 1.01 -30.21
N ALA A 388 33.62 1.48 -29.96
CA ALA A 388 34.42 1.05 -28.82
C ALA A 388 33.76 1.42 -27.48
N ALA A 389 33.21 2.64 -27.36
CA ALA A 389 32.50 3.08 -26.16
C ALA A 389 31.25 2.24 -25.89
N VAL A 390 30.49 1.85 -26.93
CA VAL A 390 29.35 0.94 -26.81
C VAL A 390 29.80 -0.46 -26.38
N ALA A 391 30.82 -1.04 -27.03
CA ALA A 391 31.29 -2.39 -26.71
C ALA A 391 31.79 -2.50 -25.26
N ILE A 392 32.59 -1.53 -24.82
CA ILE A 392 33.09 -1.45 -23.44
C ILE A 392 31.94 -1.14 -22.48
N GLY A 393 31.12 -0.13 -22.79
CA GLY A 393 30.02 0.32 -21.94
C GLY A 393 28.93 -0.73 -21.73
N TYR A 394 28.60 -1.52 -22.75
CA TYR A 394 27.65 -2.62 -22.64
C TYR A 394 28.19 -3.72 -21.72
N THR A 395 29.43 -4.14 -21.94
CA THR A 395 30.06 -5.19 -21.13
C THR A 395 30.21 -4.76 -19.68
N ALA A 396 30.69 -3.53 -19.45
CA ALA A 396 30.86 -2.98 -18.11
C ALA A 396 29.52 -2.75 -17.41
N GLY A 397 28.53 -2.16 -18.09
CA GLY A 397 27.21 -1.88 -17.54
C GLY A 397 26.44 -3.15 -17.18
N LEU A 398 26.50 -4.17 -18.04
CA LEU A 398 25.89 -5.48 -17.77
C LEU A 398 26.55 -6.16 -16.57
N ARG A 399 27.89 -6.17 -16.51
CA ARG A 399 28.62 -6.73 -15.36
C ARG A 399 28.30 -6.01 -14.06
N LEU A 400 28.25 -4.68 -14.09
CA LEU A 400 27.98 -3.86 -12.92
C LEU A 400 26.58 -4.13 -12.35
N LEU A 401 25.55 -4.09 -13.20
CA LEU A 401 24.16 -4.33 -12.76
C LEU A 401 23.94 -5.78 -12.33
N LEU A 402 24.55 -6.76 -12.99
CA LEU A 402 24.45 -8.16 -12.59
C LEU A 402 25.23 -8.45 -11.29
N SER A 403 26.37 -7.81 -11.07
CA SER A 403 27.12 -7.95 -9.81
C SER A 403 26.40 -7.35 -8.60
N ALA A 404 25.49 -6.41 -8.85
CA ALA A 404 24.69 -5.75 -7.82
C ALA A 404 23.43 -6.54 -7.44
N ALA A 405 23.02 -7.51 -8.27
CA ALA A 405 21.81 -8.31 -8.04
C ALA A 405 22.10 -9.51 -7.14
N ALA A 406 21.36 -9.65 -6.04
CA ALA A 406 21.43 -10.83 -5.18
C ALA A 406 20.81 -12.05 -5.89
N GLN A 407 21.27 -13.26 -5.55
CA GLN A 407 20.73 -14.49 -6.13
C GLN A 407 19.22 -14.66 -5.88
N GLN A 408 18.73 -14.17 -4.74
CA GLN A 408 17.31 -14.16 -4.38
C GLN A 408 16.44 -13.26 -5.27
N LEU A 409 17.01 -12.27 -5.95
CA LEU A 409 16.28 -11.39 -6.87
C LEU A 409 15.66 -12.18 -8.02
N MET A 410 16.36 -13.21 -8.50
CA MET A 410 15.91 -14.05 -9.63
C MET A 410 14.88 -15.11 -9.23
N THR A 411 14.80 -15.48 -7.95
CA THR A 411 13.94 -16.56 -7.47
C THR A 411 12.66 -16.09 -6.78
N THR A 412 12.66 -14.86 -6.23
CA THR A 412 11.59 -14.41 -5.30
C THR A 412 10.46 -13.66 -6.00
N SER A 413 10.73 -12.87 -7.06
CA SER A 413 9.71 -12.04 -7.70
C SER A 413 10.02 -11.69 -9.15
N GLY A 414 9.08 -11.97 -10.06
CA GLY A 414 9.17 -11.58 -11.46
C GLY A 414 9.21 -10.06 -11.68
N ALA A 415 8.66 -9.28 -10.76
CA ALA A 415 8.66 -7.81 -10.85
C ALA A 415 10.06 -7.21 -10.67
N LEU A 416 10.88 -7.78 -9.77
CA LEU A 416 12.26 -7.35 -9.57
C LEU A 416 13.13 -7.64 -10.80
N TRP A 417 12.97 -8.84 -11.37
CA TRP A 417 13.64 -9.22 -12.60
C TRP A 417 13.29 -8.30 -13.77
N PHE A 418 12.00 -8.00 -13.94
CA PHE A 418 11.54 -7.04 -14.94
C PHE A 418 12.11 -5.63 -14.70
N GLY A 419 12.14 -5.17 -13.45
CA GLY A 419 12.77 -3.89 -13.08
C GLY A 419 14.25 -3.82 -13.45
N LEU A 420 15.01 -4.90 -13.21
CA LEU A 420 16.42 -5.01 -13.60
C LEU A 420 16.59 -4.95 -15.12
N GLN A 421 15.72 -5.61 -15.88
CA GLN A 421 15.73 -5.53 -17.35
C GLN A 421 15.47 -4.12 -17.86
N ILE A 422 14.51 -3.40 -17.27
CA ILE A 422 14.26 -1.99 -17.61
C ILE A 422 15.49 -1.13 -17.32
N ALA A 423 16.09 -1.28 -16.13
CA ALA A 423 17.29 -0.53 -15.77
C ALA A 423 18.44 -0.79 -16.77
N LEU A 424 18.63 -2.06 -17.16
CA LEU A 424 19.60 -2.45 -18.15
C LEU A 424 19.31 -1.78 -19.51
N VAL A 425 18.08 -1.88 -20.01
CA VAL A 425 17.68 -1.27 -21.30
C VAL A 425 17.91 0.24 -21.27
N LEU A 426 17.51 0.93 -20.20
CA LEU A 426 17.73 2.38 -20.05
C LEU A 426 19.21 2.73 -20.03
N LEU A 427 20.04 1.99 -19.29
CA LEU A 427 21.49 2.22 -19.24
C LEU A 427 22.12 2.02 -20.61
N LEU A 428 21.82 0.90 -21.28
CA LEU A 428 22.39 0.56 -22.58
C LEU A 428 21.96 1.56 -23.65
N THR A 429 20.66 1.91 -23.71
CA THR A 429 20.16 2.92 -24.65
C THR A 429 20.80 4.29 -24.42
N MET A 430 21.01 4.69 -23.16
CA MET A 430 21.72 5.92 -22.82
C MET A 430 23.17 5.89 -23.32
N ILE A 431 23.90 4.78 -23.10
CA ILE A 431 25.28 4.60 -23.61
C ILE A 431 25.30 4.69 -25.14
N THR A 432 24.38 4.02 -25.84
CA THR A 432 24.29 4.08 -27.31
C THR A 432 23.97 5.49 -27.80
N ALA A 433 23.03 6.17 -27.17
CA ALA A 433 22.63 7.52 -27.54
C ALA A 433 23.78 8.51 -27.38
N LEU A 434 24.58 8.37 -26.32
CA LEU A 434 25.78 9.18 -26.09
C LEU A 434 26.91 8.85 -27.06
N ALA A 435 27.04 7.59 -27.47
CA ALA A 435 28.14 7.12 -28.30
C ALA A 435 27.90 7.26 -29.82
N MET A 436 26.65 7.34 -30.29
CA MET A 436 26.34 7.42 -31.73
C MET A 436 26.34 8.86 -32.26
N PRO A 437 27.25 9.23 -33.19
CA PRO A 437 27.20 10.51 -33.89
C PRO A 437 26.03 10.55 -34.91
N GLN A 438 25.19 11.58 -34.87
CA GLN A 438 24.12 11.77 -35.86
C GLN A 438 24.48 12.81 -36.93
N ARG A 439 24.14 12.50 -38.19
CA ARG A 439 24.17 13.46 -39.31
C ARG A 439 23.07 14.51 -39.10
N PRO A 440 23.30 15.80 -39.44
CA PRO A 440 22.23 16.78 -39.40
C PRO A 440 21.07 16.35 -40.30
N PRO A 441 19.82 16.71 -39.98
CA PRO A 441 18.68 16.43 -40.83
C PRO A 441 18.96 16.96 -42.23
N LEU A 442 18.65 16.16 -43.25
CA LEU A 442 18.67 16.59 -44.64
C LEU A 442 17.71 17.77 -44.74
N THR A 443 18.24 18.99 -44.82
CA THR A 443 17.48 20.12 -45.34
C THR A 443 17.17 19.75 -46.78
N VAL A 444 15.94 19.28 -47.01
CA VAL A 444 15.40 19.18 -48.37
C VAL A 444 15.38 20.62 -48.92
N PRO A 445 15.97 20.87 -50.11
CA PRO A 445 16.10 22.21 -50.68
C PRO A 445 14.75 22.88 -50.93
#